data_AF-A0A3D0NQZ6-F1
#
_entry.id   AF-A0A3D0NQZ6-F1
#
_cell.length_a   1.000
_cell.length_b   1.000
_cell.length_c   1.000
_cell.angle_alpha   90.00
_cell.angle_beta   90.00
_cell.angle_gamma   90.00
#
_symmetry.space_group_name_H-M   'P 1'
#
loop_
_entity.id
_entity.type
_entity.pdbx_description
1 polymer ?
#
loop_
_entity_poly.entity_id
_entity_poly.type
_entity_poly.pdbx_seq_one_letter_code
_entity_poly.pdbx_strand_id
1 'polypeptide(L)' 'QRMLAALTEQERYGMVLRAKGILAAQDGTWIHFDYVPGESDVRSGSADYTGRICVIGSKLNETALAELFGV' A
#
# COMPACT_ATOMS: atom_id res chain seq x y z
N GLN A 1 2.66 -2.32 -10.59
CA GLN A 1 2.85 -0.86 -10.52
C GLN A 1 1.54 -0.04 -10.45
N ARG A 2 0.36 -0.53 -10.85
CA ARG A 2 -0.87 0.29 -10.85
C ARG A 2 -1.49 0.58 -9.48
N MET A 3 -1.33 -0.30 -8.49
CA MET A 3 -1.97 -0.15 -7.16
C MET A 3 -1.46 1.06 -6.37
N LEU A 4 -0.15 1.31 -6.35
CA LEU A 4 0.42 2.45 -5.62
C LEU A 4 0.12 3.79 -6.30
N ALA A 5 -0.02 3.80 -7.63
CA ALA A 5 -0.43 5.00 -8.36
C ALA A 5 -1.86 5.43 -8.00
N ALA A 6 -2.75 4.47 -7.69
CA ALA A 6 -4.12 4.78 -7.26
C ALA A 6 -4.16 5.62 -5.97
N LEU A 7 -3.14 5.51 -5.09
CA LEU A 7 -3.03 6.32 -3.87
C LEU A 7 -2.87 7.83 -4.14
N THR A 8 -2.64 8.24 -5.39
CA THR A 8 -2.66 9.65 -5.80
C THR A 8 -4.08 10.21 -5.96
N GLU A 9 -5.10 9.36 -6.07
CA GLU A 9 -6.50 9.76 -6.20
C GLU A 9 -7.05 10.27 -4.85
N GLN A 10 -6.79 11.53 -4.56
CA GLN A 10 -7.16 12.17 -3.29
C GLN A 10 -8.67 12.13 -3.01
N GLU A 11 -9.51 12.19 -4.04
CA GLU A 11 -10.97 12.12 -3.89
C GLU A 11 -11.45 10.75 -3.42
N ARG A 12 -10.71 9.69 -3.76
CA ARG A 12 -11.12 8.31 -3.48
C ARG A 12 -10.49 7.77 -2.21
N TYR A 13 -9.18 8.00 -2.02
CA TYR A 13 -8.40 7.43 -0.91
C TYR A 13 -7.99 8.47 0.15
N GLY A 14 -8.21 9.75 -0.11
CA GLY A 14 -7.70 10.85 0.71
C GLY A 14 -6.27 11.26 0.33
N MET A 15 -5.73 12.24 1.04
CA MET A 15 -4.39 12.75 0.78
C MET A 15 -3.34 11.84 1.39
N VAL A 16 -2.86 10.85 0.65
CA VAL A 16 -1.78 9.94 1.08
C VAL A 16 -0.42 10.64 0.97
N LEU A 17 0.27 10.77 2.11
CA LEU A 17 1.62 11.32 2.21
C LEU A 17 2.70 10.23 2.22
N ARG A 18 2.36 9.05 2.75
CA ARG A 18 3.22 7.87 2.71
C ARG A 18 2.37 6.62 2.85
N ALA A 19 2.74 5.55 2.15
CA ALA A 19 2.18 4.23 2.41
C ALA A 19 3.28 3.19 2.42
N LYS A 20 3.36 2.41 3.49
CA LYS A 20 4.26 1.27 3.60
C LYS A 20 3.45 0.02 3.87
N GLY A 21 3.83 -1.08 3.27
CA GLY A 21 3.27 -2.33 3.70
C GLY A 21 4.01 -3.54 3.20
N ILE A 22 3.66 -4.66 3.80
CA ILE A 22 4.14 -5.98 3.46
C ILE A 22 2.90 -6.82 3.17
N LEU A 23 2.81 -7.33 1.95
CA LEU A 23 1.68 -8.12 1.44
C LEU A 23 2.19 -9.50 1.03
N ALA A 24 1.40 -10.55 1.31
CA ALA A 24 1.67 -11.86 0.76
C ALA A 24 1.27 -11.89 -0.73
N ALA A 25 2.19 -12.32 -1.59
CA ALA A 25 1.91 -12.59 -2.99
C ALA A 25 1.24 -13.96 -3.15
N GLN A 26 0.52 -14.15 -4.25
CA GLN A 26 -0.10 -15.44 -4.59
C GLN A 26 0.92 -16.58 -4.72
N ASP A 27 2.17 -16.26 -5.09
CA ASP A 27 3.25 -17.22 -5.27
C ASP A 27 3.96 -17.59 -3.95
N GLY A 28 3.41 -17.20 -2.79
CA GLY A 28 3.99 -17.44 -1.46
C GLY A 28 5.20 -16.56 -1.12
N THR A 29 5.60 -15.66 -2.03
CA THR A 29 6.59 -14.62 -1.78
C THR A 29 5.94 -13.43 -1.07
N TRP A 30 6.75 -12.56 -0.47
CA TRP A 30 6.25 -11.39 0.23
C TRP A 30 6.70 -10.13 -0.49
N ILE A 31 5.79 -9.16 -0.60
CA ILE A 31 5.99 -7.91 -1.31
C ILE A 31 6.00 -6.77 -0.29
N HIS A 32 7.14 -6.12 -0.17
CA HIS A 32 7.35 -4.91 0.60
C HIS A 32 7.19 -3.72 -0.33
N PHE A 33 6.30 -2.80 -0.01
CA PHE A 33 6.15 -1.55 -0.74
C PHE A 33 6.41 -0.34 0.16
N ASP A 34 7.02 0.69 -0.41
CA ASP A 34 7.10 2.04 0.15
C ASP A 34 6.64 3.00 -0.95
N TYR A 35 5.70 3.86 -0.61
CA TYR A 35 5.14 4.85 -1.49
C TYR A 35 5.22 6.20 -0.81
N VAL A 36 5.73 7.18 -1.55
CA VAL A 36 5.65 8.60 -1.25
C VAL A 36 5.18 9.33 -2.50
N PRO A 37 4.55 10.50 -2.40
CA PRO A 37 4.19 11.29 -3.57
C PRO A 37 5.40 11.53 -4.48
N GLY A 38 5.36 11.00 -5.70
CA GLY A 38 6.44 11.12 -6.69
C GLY A 38 7.42 9.94 -6.75
N GLU A 39 7.41 9.02 -5.77
CA GLU A 39 8.31 7.86 -5.77
C GLU A 39 7.62 6.61 -5.18
N SER A 40 7.78 5.48 -5.86
CA SER A 40 7.26 4.19 -5.40
C SER A 40 8.33 3.11 -5.52
N ASP A 41 8.61 2.44 -4.42
CA ASP A 41 9.55 1.33 -4.34
C ASP A 41 8.80 0.04 -3.97
N VAL A 42 9.05 -1.03 -4.72
CA VAL A 42 8.43 -2.34 -4.51
C VAL A 42 9.53 -3.38 -4.53
N ARG A 43 9.64 -4.13 -3.43
CA ARG A 43 10.68 -5.12 -3.20
C ARG A 43 10.06 -6.45 -2.80
N SER A 44 10.62 -7.55 -3.29
CA SER A 44 10.29 -8.88 -2.80
C SER A 44 11.17 -9.23 -1.59
N GLY A 45 10.57 -9.75 -0.53
CA GLY A 45 11.24 -10.17 0.71
C GLY A 45 10.99 -11.64 1.05
N SER A 46 11.71 -12.12 2.06
CA SER A 46 11.54 -13.44 2.67
C SER A 46 10.19 -13.55 3.39
N ALA A 47 9.69 -14.78 3.56
CA ALA A 47 8.38 -15.01 4.13
C ALA A 47 8.23 -14.44 5.55
N ASP A 48 7.22 -13.58 5.74
CA ASP A 48 6.79 -13.10 7.06
C ASP A 48 5.53 -13.86 7.49
N TYR A 49 5.09 -13.69 8.74
CA TYR A 49 3.95 -14.40 9.31
C TYR A 49 2.65 -13.59 9.18
N THR A 50 2.73 -12.27 8.97
CA THR A 50 1.56 -11.39 8.94
C THR A 50 1.82 -10.15 8.09
N GLY A 51 0.89 -9.87 7.17
CA GLY A 51 0.90 -8.63 6.40
C GLY A 51 0.63 -7.43 7.28
N ARG A 52 1.37 -6.35 7.06
CA ARG A 52 1.23 -5.10 7.81
C ARG A 52 1.21 -3.95 6.83
N ILE A 53 0.23 -3.06 6.98
CA ILE A 53 0.07 -1.89 6.13
C ILE A 53 -0.08 -0.68 7.03
N CYS A 54 0.64 0.38 6.70
CA CYS A 54 0.58 1.66 7.39
C CYS A 54 0.47 2.76 6.32
N VAL A 55 -0.67 3.44 6.31
CA VAL A 55 -0.94 4.57 5.43
C VAL A 55 -0.97 5.84 6.28
N ILE A 56 -0.18 6.83 5.89
CA ILE A 56 -0.09 8.13 6.54
C ILE A 56 -0.61 9.17 5.58
N GLY A 57 -1.54 10.00 6.03
CA GLY A 57 -2.16 11.01 5.20
C GLY A 57 -3.24 11.80 5.93
N SER A 58 -3.96 12.62 5.17
CA SER A 58 -5.05 13.46 5.67
C SER A 58 -6.36 13.12 4.97
N LYS A 59 -7.46 13.09 5.73
CA LYS A 59 -8.80 12.71 5.25
C LYS A 59 -8.81 11.36 4.51
N LEU A 60 -8.08 10.38 5.06
CA LEU A 60 -7.95 9.07 4.46
C LEU A 60 -9.29 8.33 4.46
N ASN A 61 -9.59 7.65 3.36
CA ASN A 61 -10.74 6.77 3.26
C ASN A 61 -10.32 5.33 3.60
N GLU A 62 -10.43 4.97 4.86
CA GLU A 62 -10.00 3.66 5.38
C GLU A 62 -10.69 2.48 4.67
N THR A 63 -11.98 2.61 4.34
CA THR A 63 -12.73 1.56 3.63
C THR A 63 -12.20 1.34 2.22
N ALA A 64 -12.00 2.41 1.45
CA ALA A 64 -11.46 2.30 0.10
C ALA A 64 -10.01 1.80 0.09
N LEU A 65 -9.21 2.20 1.10
CA LEU A 65 -7.84 1.69 1.27
C LEU A 65 -7.84 0.21 1.63
N ALA A 66 -8.72 -0.25 2.51
CA ALA A 66 -8.86 -1.66 2.86
C ALA A 66 -9.23 -2.49 1.62
N GLU A 67 -10.20 -2.04 0.82
CA GLU A 67 -10.55 -2.69 -0.45
C GLU A 67 -9.39 -2.71 -1.46
N LEU A 68 -8.62 -1.62 -1.57
CA LEU A 68 -7.47 -1.54 -2.48
C LEU A 68 -6.38 -2.56 -2.12
N PHE A 69 -6.14 -2.76 -0.82
CA PHE A 69 -5.12 -3.67 -0.32
C PHE A 69 -5.64 -5.09 -0.03
N GLY A 70 -6.96 -5.30 -0.10
CA GLY A 70 -7.61 -6.59 0.16
C GLY A 70 -7.52 -7.05 1.61
N VAL A 71 -7.54 -6.10 2.57
CA VAL A 71 -7.50 -6.36 4.02
C VAL A 71 -8.86 -6.19 4.68
#